data_AF-A0A972US33-F1
#
_entry.id   AF-A0A972US33-F1
#
_cell.length_a   1.000
_cell.length_b   1.000
_cell.length_c   1.000
_cell.angle_alpha   90.00
_cell.angle_beta   90.00
_cell.angle_gamma   90.00
#
_symmetry.space_group_name_H-M   'P 1'
#
loop_
_entity.id
_entity.type
_entity.pdbx_description
1 polymer ?
#
loop_
_entity_poly.entity_id
_entity_poly.type
_entity_poly.pdbx_seq_one_letter_code
_entity_poly.pdbx_strand_id
1 'polypeptide(L)'
;MTPKLNLGKLNFGFYCAACHGQKAGGSDKGPTFISRIYHPGHHGDQAFLAAARRGVRAHHWPFGNMPPVPGVTDKQISLIIGYVRAVQKANGVF
;
A
#
# COMPACT_ATOMS: atom_id res chain seq x y z
N MET A 1 8.96 5.40 -15.42
CA MET A 1 9.00 5.37 -13.93
C MET A 1 10.40 5.76 -13.48
N THR A 2 10.55 6.52 -12.40
CA THR A 2 11.87 6.92 -11.86
C THR A 2 12.55 5.76 -11.11
N PRO A 3 13.88 5.81 -10.88
CA PRO A 3 14.57 4.78 -10.09
C PRO A 3 13.94 4.53 -8.71
N LYS A 4 13.51 5.60 -8.03
CA LYS A 4 12.79 5.50 -6.73
C LYS A 4 11.46 4.75 -6.86
N LEU A 5 10.68 5.04 -7.91
CA LEU A 5 9.41 4.34 -8.15
C LEU A 5 9.62 2.88 -8.54
N ASN A 6 10.69 2.55 -9.26
CA ASN A 6 11.03 1.16 -9.59
C ASN A 6 11.41 0.37 -8.34
N LEU A 7 12.20 0.96 -7.42
CA LEU A 7 12.47 0.34 -6.12
C LEU A 7 11.22 0.22 -5.25
N GLY A 8 10.36 1.24 -5.25
CA GLY A 8 9.06 1.18 -4.56
C GLY A 8 8.17 0.05 -5.09
N LYS A 9 8.10 -0.11 -6.41
CA LYS A 9 7.39 -1.21 -7.07
C LYS A 9 7.95 -2.58 -6.67
N LEU A 10 9.28 -2.73 -6.66
CA LEU A 10 9.94 -3.97 -6.28
C LEU A 10 9.64 -4.32 -4.81
N ASN A 11 9.80 -3.35 -3.91
CA ASN A 11 9.49 -3.53 -2.50
C ASN A 11 8.00 -3.86 -2.29
N PHE A 12 7.09 -3.18 -3.00
CA PHE A 12 5.66 -3.49 -2.91
C PHE A 12 5.37 -4.93 -3.37
N GLY A 13 6.00 -5.36 -4.47
CA GLY A 13 5.91 -6.73 -4.96
C GLY A 13 6.34 -7.76 -3.90
N PHE A 14 7.45 -7.50 -3.22
CA PHE A 14 8.01 -8.40 -2.22
C PHE A 14 7.21 -8.43 -0.91
N TYR A 15 6.82 -7.26 -0.39
CA TYR A 15 6.25 -7.14 0.95
C TYR A 15 4.71 -7.11 0.99
N CYS A 16 4.04 -6.67 -0.09
CA CYS A 16 2.63 -6.27 -0.04
C CYS A 16 1.73 -6.99 -1.04
N ALA A 17 2.25 -7.31 -2.22
CA ALA A 17 1.44 -7.77 -3.36
C ALA A 17 0.76 -9.13 -3.13
N ALA A 18 1.25 -9.95 -2.20
CA ALA A 18 0.62 -11.22 -1.83
C ALA A 18 -0.80 -11.04 -1.26
N CYS A 19 -1.10 -9.88 -0.64
CA CYS A 19 -2.44 -9.55 -0.12
C CYS A 19 -3.09 -8.39 -0.88
N HIS A 20 -2.33 -7.35 -1.24
CA HIS A 20 -2.89 -6.17 -1.93
C HIS A 20 -2.90 -6.29 -3.46
N GLY A 21 -2.59 -7.47 -3.98
CA GLY A 21 -2.59 -7.76 -5.41
C GLY A 21 -1.44 -7.11 -6.17
N GLN A 22 -1.17 -7.63 -7.36
CA GLN A 22 -0.20 -7.01 -8.26
C GLN A 22 -0.64 -5.60 -8.63
N LYS A 23 0.32 -4.67 -8.69
CA LYS A 23 0.07 -3.24 -8.95
C LYS A 23 -1.00 -2.62 -8.05
N ALA A 24 -1.10 -3.10 -6.80
CA ALA A 24 -2.06 -2.63 -5.79
C ALA A 24 -3.54 -2.78 -6.17
N GLY A 25 -3.86 -3.73 -7.06
CA GLY A 25 -5.20 -4.00 -7.56
C GLY A 25 -6.14 -4.71 -6.59
N GLY A 26 -5.67 -5.12 -5.42
CA GLY A 26 -6.41 -5.95 -4.48
C GLY A 26 -6.36 -7.44 -4.83
N SER A 27 -6.79 -8.28 -3.90
CA SER A 27 -6.94 -9.72 -4.08
C SER A 27 -8.07 -10.25 -3.19
N ASP A 28 -8.26 -11.57 -3.18
CA ASP A 28 -9.10 -12.28 -2.23
C ASP A 28 -8.62 -12.16 -0.77
N LYS A 29 -7.38 -11.72 -0.55
CA LYS A 29 -6.75 -11.60 0.77
C LYS A 29 -6.62 -10.18 1.30
N GLY A 30 -6.91 -9.17 0.48
CA GLY A 30 -6.69 -7.79 0.89
C GLY A 30 -7.22 -6.75 -0.09
N PRO A 31 -7.48 -5.53 0.41
CA PRO A 31 -8.14 -4.50 -0.38
C PRO A 31 -7.22 -3.93 -1.46
N THR A 32 -7.85 -3.41 -2.52
CA THR A 32 -7.19 -2.59 -3.53
C THR A 32 -6.80 -1.23 -2.97
N PHE A 33 -5.62 -0.73 -3.31
CA PHE A 33 -5.28 0.67 -3.05
C PHE A 33 -5.74 1.61 -4.17
N ILE A 34 -6.32 1.07 -5.24
CA ILE A 34 -7.03 1.81 -6.30
C ILE A 34 -8.49 2.00 -5.87
N SER A 35 -8.68 2.70 -4.75
CA SER A 35 -9.99 3.08 -4.22
C SER A 35 -9.89 4.46 -3.59
N ARG A 36 -10.93 5.29 -3.74
CA ARG A 36 -10.97 6.65 -3.16
C ARG A 36 -10.84 6.65 -1.64
N ILE A 37 -11.14 5.55 -0.94
CA ILE A 37 -10.89 5.44 0.50
C ILE A 37 -9.40 5.66 0.79
N TYR A 38 -8.51 5.20 -0.08
CA TYR A 38 -7.07 5.34 0.10
C TYR A 38 -6.49 6.63 -0.49
N HIS A 39 -7.33 7.55 -0.94
CA HIS A 39 -6.92 8.87 -1.43
C HIS A 39 -6.10 9.61 -0.35
N PRO A 40 -5.06 10.38 -0.72
CA PRO A 40 -4.19 11.09 0.24
C PRO A 40 -4.93 11.98 1.24
N GLY A 41 -6.04 12.60 0.82
CA GLY A 41 -6.89 13.42 1.70
C GLY A 41 -7.77 12.63 2.69
N HIS A 42 -7.86 11.30 2.57
CA HIS A 42 -8.61 10.44 3.50
C HIS A 42 -7.67 9.47 4.25
N HIS A 43 -6.83 8.72 3.53
CA HIS A 43 -5.71 7.98 4.10
C HIS A 43 -4.39 8.57 3.60
N GLY A 44 -3.83 9.47 4.39
CA GLY A 44 -2.51 10.05 4.13
C GLY A 44 -1.36 9.05 4.25
N ASP A 45 -0.16 9.47 3.86
CA ASP A 45 1.03 8.60 3.82
C ASP A 45 1.41 8.00 5.18
N GLN A 46 1.17 8.74 6.27
CA GLN A 46 1.37 8.25 7.63
C GLN A 46 0.46 7.07 7.98
N ALA A 47 -0.73 6.98 7.39
CA ALA A 47 -1.62 5.83 7.59
C ALA A 47 -1.01 4.55 7.00
N PHE A 48 -0.43 4.63 5.81
CA PHE A 48 0.30 3.51 5.19
C PHE A 48 1.54 3.12 6.00
N LEU A 49 2.29 4.11 6.46
CA LEU A 49 3.48 3.87 7.29
C LEU A 49 3.11 3.16 8.60
N ALA A 50 2.09 3.66 9.31
CA ALA A 50 1.60 3.07 10.54
C ALA A 50 1.06 1.65 10.31
N ALA A 51 0.30 1.44 9.24
CA ALA A 51 -0.27 0.14 8.88
C ALA A 51 0.83 -0.91 8.64
N ALA A 52 1.85 -0.57 7.85
CA ALA A 52 2.96 -1.48 7.60
C ALA A 52 3.76 -1.79 8.88
N ARG A 53 3.96 -0.80 9.76
CA ARG A 53 4.74 -0.96 11.01
C ARG A 53 4.01 -1.69 12.12
N ARG A 54 2.71 -1.46 12.27
CA ARG A 54 1.93 -1.82 13.47
C ARG A 54 0.72 -2.68 13.17
N GLY A 55 0.42 -2.92 11.89
CA GLY A 55 -0.83 -3.52 11.47
C GLY A 55 -2.01 -2.56 11.59
N VAL A 56 -3.18 -2.99 11.13
CA VAL A 56 -4.44 -2.27 11.29
C VAL A 56 -5.59 -3.22 11.66
N ARG A 57 -6.54 -2.70 12.41
CA ARG A 57 -7.83 -3.38 12.62
C ARG A 57 -8.72 -3.20 11.40
N ALA A 58 -9.45 -4.25 11.03
CA ALA A 58 -10.44 -4.20 9.96
C ALA A 58 -11.52 -3.16 10.29
N HIS A 59 -11.91 -2.37 9.29
CA HIS A 59 -13.03 -1.43 9.42
C HIS A 59 -13.74 -1.14 8.09
N HIS A 60 -13.01 -0.92 6.98
CA HIS A 60 -13.62 -0.67 5.67
C HIS A 60 -13.93 -1.93 4.85
N TRP A 61 -13.22 -3.03 5.11
CA TRP A 61 -13.29 -4.23 4.27
C TRP A 61 -13.35 -5.50 5.13
N PRO A 62 -13.98 -6.58 4.64
CA PRO A 62 -14.16 -7.83 5.40
C PRO A 62 -12.96 -8.79 5.31
N PHE A 63 -11.74 -8.30 5.04
CA PHE A 63 -10.54 -9.15 4.95
C PHE A 63 -9.93 -9.54 6.31
N GLY A 64 -10.45 -8.97 7.40
CA GLY A 64 -9.86 -9.09 8.73
C GLY A 64 -8.70 -8.14 8.97
N ASN A 65 -8.04 -8.29 10.12
CA ASN A 65 -6.96 -7.40 10.53
C ASN A 65 -5.73 -7.60 9.63
N MET A 66 -5.06 -6.50 9.29
CA MET A 66 -3.75 -6.55 8.64
C MET A 66 -2.68 -6.63 9.73
N PRO A 67 -1.83 -7.67 9.75
CA PRO A 67 -0.72 -7.73 10.69
C PRO A 67 0.39 -6.72 10.31
N PRO A 68 1.29 -6.36 11.25
CA PRO A 68 2.55 -5.70 10.92
C PRO A 68 3.32 -6.49 9.85
N VAL A 69 4.04 -5.79 8.98
CA VAL A 69 4.88 -6.41 7.94
C VAL A 69 6.30 -6.62 8.50
N PRO A 70 6.74 -7.85 8.76
CA PRO A 70 8.07 -8.09 9.33
C PRO A 70 9.18 -7.77 8.33
N GLY A 71 10.28 -7.20 8.83
CA GLY A 71 11.51 -7.01 8.03
C GLY A 71 11.44 -5.90 6.96
N VAL A 72 10.36 -5.13 6.88
CA VAL A 72 10.31 -3.92 6.05
C VAL A 72 10.81 -2.71 6.86
N THR A 73 11.71 -1.94 6.26
CA THR A 73 12.24 -0.72 6.87
C THR A 73 11.42 0.50 6.49
N ASP A 74 11.49 1.57 7.30
CA ASP A 74 10.83 2.84 7.02
C ASP A 74 11.15 3.45 5.66
N LYS A 75 12.42 3.32 5.26
CA LYS A 75 12.89 3.78 3.94
C LYS A 75 12.23 2.98 2.82
N GLN A 76 12.09 1.66 2.98
CA GLN A 76 11.37 0.82 2.01
C GLN A 76 9.87 1.16 1.99
N ILE A 77 9.24 1.36 3.15
CA ILE A 77 7.83 1.77 3.23
C ILE A 77 7.60 3.10 2.51
N SER A 78 8.48 4.10 2.71
CA SER A 78 8.38 5.39 2.01
C SER A 78 8.44 5.23 0.48
N LEU A 79 9.32 4.35 -0.03
CA LEU A 79 9.39 4.04 -1.45
C LEU A 79 8.12 3.32 -1.95
N ILE A 80 7.59 2.38 -1.16
CA ILE A 80 6.33 1.69 -1.44
C ILE A 80 5.18 2.70 -1.53
N ILE A 81 5.06 3.62 -0.57
CA ILE A 81 4.02 4.67 -0.57
C ILE A 81 4.13 5.50 -1.85
N GLY A 82 5.33 5.95 -2.22
CA GLY A 82 5.55 6.66 -3.47
C GLY A 82 5.07 5.89 -4.71
N TYR A 83 5.31 4.58 -4.75
CA TYR A 83 4.79 3.70 -5.79
C TYR A 83 3.26 3.60 -5.77
N VAL A 84 2.63 3.37 -4.61
CA VAL A 84 1.17 3.32 -4.46
C VAL A 84 0.53 4.62 -4.93
N ARG A 85 1.10 5.78 -4.56
CA ARG A 85 0.62 7.09 -5.03
C ARG A 85 0.73 7.24 -6.54
N ALA A 86 1.81 6.78 -7.16
CA ALA A 86 1.95 6.79 -8.61
C ALA A 86 0.88 5.90 -9.28
N VAL A 87 0.57 4.74 -8.71
CA VAL A 87 -0.51 3.86 -9.19
C VAL A 87 -1.87 4.54 -9.05
N GLN A 88 -2.16 5.17 -7.90
CA GLN A 88 -3.42 5.89 -7.68
C GLN A 88 -3.61 7.03 -8.68
N LYS A 89 -2.57 7.83 -8.95
CA LYS A 89 -2.59 8.89 -9.97
C LYS A 89 -2.91 8.35 -11.35
N ALA A 90 -2.25 7.25 -11.74
CA ALA A 90 -2.46 6.62 -13.04
C ALA A 90 -3.87 6.05 -13.22
N ASN A 91 -4.60 5.82 -12.13
CA ASN A 91 -5.97 5.30 -12.14
C ASN A 91 -7.02 6.38 -11.75
N GLY A 92 -6.64 7.65 -11.62
CA GLY A 92 -7.57 8.75 -11.33
C GLY A 92 -8.17 8.77 -9.92
N VAL A 93 -7.48 8.21 -8.92
CA VAL A 93 -7.94 8.09 -7.52
C VAL A 93 -6.96 8.69 -6.51
N PHE A 94 -6.26 9.75 -6.90
CA PHE A 94 -5.25 10.46 -6.09
C PHE A 94 -5.69 11.87 -5.73
#